data_AF-A0A414VFG5-F1
#
_entry.id   AF-A0A414VFG5-F1
#
_cell.length_a   1.000
_cell.length_b   1.000
_cell.length_c   1.000
_cell.angle_alpha   90.00
_cell.angle_beta   90.00
_cell.angle_gamma   90.00
#
_symmetry.space_group_name_H-M   'P 1'
#
loop_
_entity.id
_entity.type
_entity.pdbx_description
1 polymer ?
#
loop_
_entity_poly.entity_id
_entity_poly.type
_entity_poly.pdbx_seq_one_letter_code
_entity_poly.pdbx_strand_id
1 'polypeptide(L)'
;MKDETMGQEDAAQDAEACAEALESLDQIALAEIAFDDSSVDVQDEPEIEAQPDDQDAKDDVEPAEDEADHEDTESEADDQPESDTSEETILLDNLPAEDSLTRELPGLGSAPAVDETIAMGDIPLPSVPSAREAEARHRKMPPKRRNLMVAGVVAVALVAGGAGYAAWNGYQQEQAAAVAASAHTMMSVQIGVHAAGLDCSTGSKIPVQVSGQDSDGSSVSETLYVDEHGHGIKLLPGDYTLSVAASPIASDGTVYTVPTTKAQVTIESDGQDLSSQAAFKLKVPSADTVTDDQIDAAAKYAEEGGASSAATAKVLQQAATARRDAAVNAVSAQKAQAARDADARHKATDLYQLDIPVEWYGKVETWQNGSTLCIYLAGDSDTPIVTLVAVREGESFTPDEGDTVLGAANLGNGYTVYASGPVYPYVVPQTINGRTQNPLSTYPMDTAIELVELTTGNRYTYSQIKNVLVGKDGKANAATKLETDYLAQILLPSIKALD
;
A
#
# COMPACT_ATOMS: atom_id res chain seq x y z
N MET A 1 35.86 -48.27 32.36
CA MET A 1 35.23 -48.68 31.08
C MET A 1 33.84 -49.19 31.37
N LYS A 2 32.84 -48.30 31.19
CA LYS A 2 31.39 -48.49 31.01
C LYS A 2 30.72 -47.23 31.56
N ASP A 3 30.66 -46.17 30.76
CA ASP A 3 29.53 -45.21 30.76
C ASP A 3 29.60 -44.19 29.60
N GLU A 4 29.67 -44.64 28.35
CA GLU A 4 29.67 -43.74 27.16
C GLU A 4 28.67 -44.21 26.09
N THR A 5 27.53 -44.77 26.50
CA THR A 5 26.52 -45.28 25.53
C THR A 5 25.08 -44.85 25.80
N MET A 6 24.81 -43.97 26.77
CA MET A 6 23.44 -43.45 27.00
C MET A 6 23.21 -42.02 26.48
N GLY A 7 24.22 -41.31 25.99
CA GLY A 7 24.08 -39.93 25.49
C GLY A 7 23.90 -39.81 23.97
N GLN A 8 23.97 -40.92 23.23
CA GLN A 8 23.90 -40.93 21.77
C GLN A 8 22.55 -41.39 21.20
N GLU A 9 21.70 -42.02 22.02
CA GLU A 9 20.34 -42.40 21.63
C GLU A 9 19.34 -41.24 21.74
N ASP A 10 19.57 -40.27 22.63
CA ASP A 10 18.67 -39.11 22.80
C ASP A 10 18.82 -38.08 21.66
N ALA A 11 20.06 -37.86 21.19
CA ALA A 11 20.33 -36.96 20.06
C ALA A 11 19.90 -37.53 18.69
N ALA A 12 19.68 -38.85 18.60
CA ALA A 12 19.21 -39.49 17.38
C ALA A 12 17.67 -39.45 17.27
N GLN A 13 16.96 -39.54 18.39
CA GLN A 13 15.49 -39.44 18.42
C GLN A 13 15.00 -37.99 18.16
N ASP A 14 15.74 -36.98 18.62
CA ASP A 14 15.44 -35.56 18.33
C ASP A 14 15.74 -35.15 16.86
N ALA A 15 16.64 -35.87 16.18
CA ALA A 15 16.92 -35.66 14.76
C ALA A 15 15.84 -36.27 13.85
N GLU A 16 15.19 -37.36 14.29
CA GLU A 16 14.13 -38.03 13.55
C GLU A 16 12.80 -37.23 13.61
N ALA A 17 12.49 -36.60 14.74
CA ALA A 17 11.34 -35.69 14.86
C ALA A 17 11.51 -34.40 14.00
N CYS A 18 12.75 -33.92 13.81
CA CYS A 18 13.03 -32.81 12.89
C CYS A 18 12.89 -33.19 11.41
N ALA A 19 13.07 -34.47 11.06
CA ALA A 19 12.91 -34.95 9.69
C ALA A 19 11.43 -35.09 9.30
N GLU A 20 10.56 -35.55 10.22
CA GLU A 20 9.11 -35.68 9.94
C GLU A 20 8.41 -34.32 9.78
N ALA A 21 8.88 -33.26 10.45
CA ALA A 21 8.37 -31.90 10.25
C ALA A 21 8.79 -31.28 8.90
N LEU A 22 9.95 -31.68 8.35
CA LEU A 22 10.44 -31.25 7.04
C LEU A 22 9.65 -31.89 5.89
N GLU A 23 9.20 -33.14 6.03
CA GLU A 23 8.40 -33.82 5.00
C GLU A 23 6.96 -33.26 4.90
N SER A 24 6.44 -32.66 5.97
CA SER A 24 5.14 -31.99 6.01
C SER A 24 5.11 -30.64 5.28
N LEU A 25 6.23 -29.93 5.17
CA LEU A 25 6.30 -28.61 4.51
C LEU A 25 6.42 -28.72 2.99
N ASP A 26 7.03 -29.80 2.50
CA ASP A 26 7.23 -30.03 1.06
C ASP A 26 5.90 -30.38 0.34
N GLN A 27 4.92 -30.95 1.05
CA GLN A 27 3.60 -31.27 0.49
C GLN A 27 2.66 -30.05 0.40
N ILE A 28 2.84 -29.02 1.24
CA ILE A 28 2.00 -27.81 1.22
C ILE A 28 2.42 -26.88 0.07
N ALA A 29 3.72 -26.84 -0.27
CA ALA A 29 4.23 -26.02 -1.37
C ALA A 29 3.80 -26.48 -2.78
N LEU A 30 3.41 -27.76 -2.93
CA LEU A 30 3.02 -28.33 -4.23
C LEU A 30 1.51 -28.30 -4.52
N ALA A 31 0.65 -28.03 -3.53
CA ALA A 31 -0.80 -28.09 -3.69
C ALA A 31 -1.49 -26.73 -3.94
N GLU A 32 -0.81 -25.59 -3.74
CA GLU A 32 -1.45 -24.26 -3.75
C GLU A 32 -1.10 -23.38 -4.97
N ILE A 33 -0.39 -23.92 -5.98
CA ILE A 33 -0.12 -23.23 -7.26
C ILE A 33 -0.63 -24.05 -8.46
N ALA A 34 -1.78 -24.68 -8.30
CA ALA A 34 -2.58 -25.12 -9.44
C ALA A 34 -3.59 -24.01 -9.76
N PHE A 35 -3.32 -23.23 -10.81
CA PHE A 35 -4.33 -22.39 -11.44
C PHE A 35 -5.47 -23.29 -11.93
N ASP A 36 -6.66 -23.11 -11.37
CA ASP A 36 -7.90 -23.75 -11.80
C ASP A 36 -8.29 -23.21 -13.18
N ASP A 37 -8.03 -24.00 -14.21
CA ASP A 37 -8.54 -23.82 -15.56
C ASP A 37 -9.86 -24.61 -15.67
N SER A 38 -10.94 -24.03 -15.12
CA SER A 38 -12.29 -24.58 -15.26
C SER A 38 -13.02 -23.94 -16.44
N SER A 39 -12.78 -24.55 -17.61
CA SER A 39 -13.67 -24.48 -18.78
C SER A 39 -15.12 -24.75 -18.39
N VAL A 40 -16.03 -23.82 -18.72
CA VAL A 40 -17.47 -23.98 -18.58
C VAL A 40 -18.06 -24.17 -19.97
N ASP A 41 -18.43 -25.42 -20.28
CA ASP A 41 -19.35 -25.78 -21.35
C ASP A 41 -20.71 -26.10 -20.71
N VAL A 42 -21.77 -25.36 -21.06
CA VAL A 42 -23.16 -25.81 -20.92
C VAL A 42 -24.01 -25.23 -22.06
N GLN A 43 -24.67 -26.15 -22.75
CA GLN A 43 -25.58 -26.03 -23.87
C GLN A 43 -26.99 -25.47 -23.52
N ASP A 44 -27.73 -25.18 -24.60
CA ASP A 44 -29.19 -25.15 -24.79
C ASP A 44 -30.00 -23.87 -24.48
N GLU A 45 -30.24 -23.11 -25.56
CA GLU A 45 -31.53 -22.67 -26.16
C GLU A 45 -32.84 -22.66 -25.32
N PRO A 46 -33.76 -21.68 -25.55
CA PRO A 46 -34.57 -21.68 -26.77
C PRO A 46 -34.94 -20.34 -27.42
N GLU A 47 -35.11 -20.43 -28.74
CA GLU A 47 -36.10 -19.76 -29.61
C GLU A 47 -37.03 -18.72 -28.98
N ILE A 48 -37.02 -17.51 -29.55
CA ILE A 48 -38.24 -16.71 -29.71
C ILE A 48 -38.26 -16.14 -31.13
N GLU A 49 -39.14 -16.69 -31.96
CA GLU A 49 -39.63 -16.10 -33.20
C GLU A 49 -40.44 -14.82 -32.90
N ALA A 50 -40.21 -13.75 -33.67
CA ALA A 50 -41.26 -12.82 -34.11
C ALA A 50 -40.72 -11.84 -35.18
N GLN A 51 -41.04 -12.20 -36.43
CA GLN A 51 -41.39 -11.41 -37.63
C GLN A 51 -40.80 -10.00 -37.95
N PRO A 52 -40.61 -9.72 -39.26
CA PRO A 52 -40.24 -8.42 -39.80
C PRO A 52 -41.46 -7.54 -40.10
N ASP A 53 -41.29 -6.23 -40.05
CA ASP A 53 -42.21 -5.29 -40.72
C ASP A 53 -41.44 -4.51 -41.79
N ASP A 54 -41.82 -4.79 -43.03
CA ASP A 54 -41.63 -3.97 -44.20
C ASP A 54 -42.28 -2.59 -44.00
N GLN A 55 -41.62 -1.53 -44.49
CA GLN A 55 -42.30 -0.58 -45.38
C GLN A 55 -41.34 0.34 -46.14
N ASP A 56 -41.47 0.22 -47.46
CA ASP A 56 -41.13 1.13 -48.54
C ASP A 56 -41.18 2.62 -48.21
N ALA A 57 -40.26 3.41 -48.77
CA ALA A 57 -40.55 4.16 -49.99
C ALA A 57 -39.37 5.03 -50.44
N LYS A 58 -39.20 5.02 -51.75
CA LYS A 58 -38.31 5.78 -52.61
C LYS A 58 -38.53 7.30 -52.44
N ASP A 59 -37.48 8.08 -52.61
CA ASP A 59 -37.51 9.10 -53.66
C ASP A 59 -36.11 9.50 -54.12
N ASP A 60 -35.96 9.48 -55.44
CA ASP A 60 -34.85 9.99 -56.23
C ASP A 60 -34.69 11.50 -56.03
N VAL A 61 -33.48 12.02 -56.26
CA VAL A 61 -33.15 13.16 -57.15
C VAL A 61 -31.70 13.58 -56.88
N GLU A 62 -30.82 13.16 -57.78
CA GLU A 62 -29.67 13.95 -58.25
C GLU A 62 -30.13 14.83 -59.45
N PRO A 63 -29.31 15.73 -60.04
CA PRO A 63 -27.99 16.24 -59.63
C PRO A 63 -27.89 17.78 -59.77
N ALA A 64 -26.75 18.38 -59.39
CA ALA A 64 -26.04 19.33 -60.26
C ALA A 64 -24.70 19.77 -59.66
N GLU A 65 -23.70 19.66 -60.52
CA GLU A 65 -22.33 20.15 -60.45
C GLU A 65 -22.27 21.67 -60.23
N ASP A 66 -21.26 22.16 -59.51
CA ASP A 66 -20.54 23.35 -59.97
C ASP A 66 -19.08 23.33 -59.49
N GLU A 67 -18.21 23.43 -60.49
CA GLU A 67 -16.77 23.59 -60.45
C GLU A 67 -16.44 25.07 -60.22
N ALA A 68 -15.47 25.40 -59.36
CA ALA A 68 -14.61 26.56 -59.57
C ALA A 68 -13.45 26.58 -58.57
N ASP A 69 -12.26 26.33 -59.12
CA ASP A 69 -11.02 27.06 -58.91
C ASP A 69 -11.05 28.21 -57.88
N HIS A 70 -10.06 28.25 -56.99
CA HIS A 70 -9.09 29.35 -57.03
C HIS A 70 -7.83 29.04 -56.21
N GLU A 71 -6.72 29.20 -56.90
CA GLU A 71 -5.33 29.14 -56.43
C GLU A 71 -4.99 30.23 -55.41
N ASP A 72 -3.93 29.92 -54.65
CA ASP A 72 -2.87 30.78 -54.12
C ASP A 72 -3.26 31.98 -53.23
N THR A 73 -2.60 32.10 -52.08
CA THR A 73 -1.41 32.96 -51.95
C THR A 73 -0.96 33.01 -50.48
N GLU A 74 0.34 32.84 -50.31
CA GLU A 74 1.26 33.28 -49.25
C GLU A 74 0.73 34.35 -48.27
N SER A 75 1.13 34.28 -47.00
CA SER A 75 2.14 35.18 -46.43
C SER A 75 2.16 35.21 -44.89
N GLU A 76 3.40 35.16 -44.40
CA GLU A 76 3.96 35.86 -43.25
C GLU A 76 3.83 35.30 -41.81
N ALA A 77 5.02 35.28 -41.22
CA ALA A 77 5.40 35.06 -39.85
C ALA A 77 4.86 36.16 -38.93
N ASP A 78 4.63 35.85 -37.65
CA ASP A 78 5.59 36.24 -36.60
C ASP A 78 5.22 35.61 -35.24
N ASP A 79 6.21 35.66 -34.35
CA ASP A 79 6.12 35.65 -32.89
C ASP A 79 5.94 34.32 -32.12
N GLN A 80 7.07 33.83 -31.64
CA GLN A 80 7.19 33.13 -30.35
C GLN A 80 6.64 33.98 -29.20
N PRO A 81 6.21 33.32 -28.10
CA PRO A 81 7.04 33.43 -26.91
C PRO A 81 7.29 32.09 -26.21
N GLU A 82 8.44 32.00 -25.55
CA GLU A 82 8.76 30.98 -24.56
C GLU A 82 7.98 31.23 -23.26
N SER A 83 7.49 30.17 -22.60
CA SER A 83 8.02 29.68 -21.31
C SER A 83 6.97 28.88 -20.52
N ASP A 84 7.45 27.77 -19.97
CA ASP A 84 7.15 27.25 -18.62
C ASP A 84 5.83 26.53 -18.27
N THR A 85 6.03 25.25 -17.94
CA THR A 85 5.54 24.51 -16.77
C THR A 85 4.11 24.77 -16.26
N SER A 86 3.24 23.77 -16.43
CA SER A 86 2.47 23.19 -15.32
C SER A 86 1.71 21.95 -15.79
N GLU A 87 1.88 20.87 -15.04
CA GLU A 87 0.95 19.76 -14.99
C GLU A 87 -0.40 20.29 -14.49
N GLU A 88 -1.49 20.04 -15.21
CA GLU A 88 -2.80 20.01 -14.55
C GLU A 88 -3.78 19.06 -15.26
N THR A 89 -4.26 18.15 -14.43
CA THR A 89 -5.32 17.19 -14.60
C THR A 89 -6.62 17.83 -15.09
N ILE A 90 -7.19 17.32 -16.19
CA ILE A 90 -8.55 17.67 -16.61
C ILE A 90 -9.49 16.59 -16.09
N LEU A 91 -10.12 16.87 -14.94
CA LEU A 91 -11.35 16.20 -14.54
C LEU A 91 -12.54 16.81 -15.28
N LEU A 92 -13.43 15.91 -15.69
CA LEU A 92 -14.77 16.16 -16.20
C LEU A 92 -15.57 17.06 -15.26
N ASP A 93 -16.23 18.08 -15.82
CA ASP A 93 -17.51 18.53 -15.29
C ASP A 93 -18.35 19.16 -16.40
N ASN A 94 -19.57 18.66 -16.59
CA ASN A 94 -20.69 19.42 -17.15
C ASN A 94 -22.04 18.68 -16.95
N LEU A 95 -22.72 19.09 -15.87
CA LEU A 95 -24.15 19.45 -15.74
C LEU A 95 -25.23 18.32 -15.62
N PRO A 96 -26.45 18.61 -15.11
CA PRO A 96 -26.92 19.73 -14.24
C PRO A 96 -27.88 19.35 -13.08
N ALA A 97 -27.82 20.21 -12.05
CA ALA A 97 -28.89 20.96 -11.35
C ALA A 97 -30.30 20.40 -11.01
N GLU A 98 -30.77 20.95 -9.88
CA GLU A 98 -32.15 21.10 -9.37
C GLU A 98 -32.76 19.93 -8.54
N ASP A 99 -32.83 20.11 -7.21
CA ASP A 99 -34.12 20.48 -6.62
C ASP A 99 -33.94 21.29 -5.32
N SER A 100 -34.74 22.34 -5.23
CA SER A 100 -34.75 23.35 -4.18
C SER A 100 -35.47 22.84 -2.93
N LEU A 101 -35.18 23.44 -1.76
CA LEU A 101 -36.20 23.89 -0.81
C LEU A 101 -35.56 24.78 0.26
N THR A 102 -35.41 26.06 -0.09
CA THR A 102 -35.28 27.14 0.87
C THR A 102 -36.58 27.33 1.63
N ARG A 103 -36.51 27.43 2.96
CA ARG A 103 -37.41 28.30 3.72
C ARG A 103 -36.78 28.79 5.02
N GLU A 104 -36.20 29.98 4.92
CA GLU A 104 -36.33 31.14 5.82
C GLU A 104 -36.52 30.89 7.33
N LEU A 105 -35.45 31.20 8.08
CA LEU A 105 -35.47 31.84 9.40
C LEU A 105 -36.10 33.24 9.29
N PRO A 106 -36.73 33.80 10.35
CA PRO A 106 -35.91 34.58 11.29
C PRO A 106 -36.45 34.70 12.73
N GLY A 107 -35.54 34.98 13.66
CA GLY A 107 -35.88 35.91 14.75
C GLY A 107 -35.21 35.70 16.10
N LEU A 108 -34.06 36.38 16.28
CA LEU A 108 -33.67 37.19 17.45
C LEU A 108 -33.61 36.56 18.85
N GLY A 109 -32.48 36.76 19.53
CA GLY A 109 -32.50 36.92 20.98
C GLY A 109 -31.18 36.64 21.70
N SER A 110 -30.51 37.71 22.10
CA SER A 110 -29.33 37.83 22.95
C SER A 110 -29.17 36.83 24.11
N ALA A 111 -27.90 36.53 24.42
CA ALA A 111 -27.41 35.97 25.69
C ALA A 111 -27.72 36.88 26.91
N PRO A 112 -27.29 36.52 28.13
CA PRO A 112 -27.41 35.25 28.85
C PRO A 112 -28.17 35.45 30.19
N ALA A 113 -28.76 34.40 30.75
CA ALA A 113 -29.21 34.41 32.15
C ALA A 113 -29.16 32.99 32.73
N VAL A 114 -28.31 32.84 33.73
CA VAL A 114 -28.27 31.71 34.66
C VAL A 114 -29.08 32.16 35.87
N ASP A 115 -30.09 31.39 36.27
CA ASP A 115 -30.33 30.91 37.64
C ASP A 115 -31.72 30.24 37.74
N GLU A 116 -31.90 29.52 38.85
CA GLU A 116 -33.09 28.90 39.43
C GLU A 116 -33.25 27.40 39.20
N THR A 117 -33.34 26.54 40.21
CA THR A 117 -33.14 26.55 41.67
C THR A 117 -33.73 25.21 42.11
N ILE A 118 -32.98 24.40 42.85
CA ILE A 118 -33.57 23.50 43.84
C ILE A 118 -32.96 23.88 45.18
N ALA A 119 -33.81 24.45 46.03
CA ALA A 119 -33.50 24.93 47.36
C ALA A 119 -33.49 23.80 48.39
N MET A 120 -32.58 23.93 49.38
CA MET A 120 -32.63 23.55 50.81
C MET A 120 -31.19 23.27 51.25
N GLY A 121 -30.52 23.95 52.17
CA GLY A 121 -30.79 25.10 53.03
C GLY A 121 -29.56 25.29 53.94
N ASP A 122 -28.89 26.44 53.84
CA ASP A 122 -28.69 27.45 54.91
C ASP A 122 -28.55 26.95 56.38
N ILE A 123 -27.56 27.26 57.25
CA ILE A 123 -26.68 28.43 57.60
C ILE A 123 -25.67 27.90 58.70
N PRO A 124 -24.56 28.57 59.12
CA PRO A 124 -23.35 29.04 58.44
C PRO A 124 -22.03 28.74 59.24
N LEU A 125 -20.88 29.12 58.68
CA LEU A 125 -19.61 29.30 59.40
C LEU A 125 -19.58 30.64 60.17
N PRO A 126 -18.63 30.82 61.11
CA PRO A 126 -17.99 32.13 61.22
C PRO A 126 -16.45 32.10 61.17
N SER A 127 -15.92 33.00 60.34
CA SER A 127 -14.51 33.37 60.23
C SER A 127 -14.04 34.29 61.37
N VAL A 128 -12.72 34.26 61.55
CA VAL A 128 -11.85 34.95 62.53
C VAL A 128 -12.04 36.47 62.63
N PRO A 129 -11.88 37.11 63.81
CA PRO A 129 -11.71 38.55 63.92
C PRO A 129 -10.24 39.01 64.05
N SER A 130 -9.87 40.00 63.25
CA SER A 130 -8.67 40.84 63.37
C SER A 130 -8.80 41.90 64.47
N ALA A 131 -7.67 42.28 65.06
CA ALA A 131 -7.56 43.25 66.16
C ALA A 131 -7.78 44.72 65.74
N ARG A 132 -8.59 45.44 66.52
CA ARG A 132 -8.62 46.90 66.82
C ARG A 132 -9.87 47.15 67.68
N GLU A 133 -9.96 47.98 68.72
CA GLU A 133 -9.08 48.76 69.59
C GLU A 133 -10.08 49.46 70.56
N ALA A 134 -9.84 49.43 71.89
CA ALA A 134 -10.36 50.35 72.94
C ALA A 134 -11.91 50.59 73.06
N GLU A 135 -12.58 50.77 74.21
CA GLU A 135 -12.16 51.26 75.52
C GLU A 135 -13.29 51.09 76.58
N ALA A 136 -12.85 50.84 77.82
CA ALA A 136 -13.37 51.28 79.13
C ALA A 136 -14.83 50.97 79.59
N ARG A 137 -14.94 50.22 80.72
CA ARG A 137 -15.02 50.81 82.09
C ARG A 137 -14.93 49.77 83.23
N HIS A 138 -13.89 49.95 84.04
CA HIS A 138 -13.67 49.64 85.47
C HIS A 138 -14.65 48.79 86.30
N ARG A 139 -14.12 47.73 86.95
CA ARG A 139 -14.12 47.58 88.43
C ARG A 139 -13.00 46.64 88.90
N LYS A 140 -12.13 47.10 89.81
CA LYS A 140 -11.04 46.33 90.44
C LYS A 140 -11.57 45.43 91.57
N MET A 141 -10.99 44.23 91.76
CA MET A 141 -10.69 43.56 93.05
C MET A 141 -9.92 42.22 92.86
N PRO A 142 -9.21 41.64 93.88
CA PRO A 142 -7.74 41.56 93.99
C PRO A 142 -7.14 40.14 93.89
N PRO A 143 -5.79 39.96 93.96
CA PRO A 143 -5.11 38.76 93.51
C PRO A 143 -4.97 37.70 94.62
N LYS A 144 -5.62 36.53 94.44
CA LYS A 144 -5.15 35.21 94.91
C LYS A 144 -6.20 34.15 94.57
N ARG A 145 -5.97 33.42 93.48
CA ARG A 145 -6.46 32.04 93.14
C ARG A 145 -6.40 31.79 91.61
N ARG A 146 -5.26 32.06 90.96
CA ARG A 146 -5.05 31.80 89.51
C ARG A 146 -3.95 30.76 89.21
N ASN A 147 -3.55 29.95 90.18
CA ASN A 147 -2.48 28.96 89.99
C ASN A 147 -2.97 27.50 90.07
N LEU A 148 -4.28 27.25 90.28
CA LEU A 148 -4.83 25.89 90.37
C LEU A 148 -5.69 25.46 89.16
N MET A 149 -6.11 26.38 88.30
CA MET A 149 -7.01 26.05 87.18
C MET A 149 -6.27 25.88 85.83
N VAL A 150 -5.00 26.28 85.73
CA VAL A 150 -4.19 26.15 84.51
C VAL A 150 -3.46 24.79 84.44
N ALA A 151 -3.19 24.15 85.58
CA ALA A 151 -2.50 22.86 85.62
C ALA A 151 -3.40 21.67 85.22
N GLY A 152 -4.71 21.76 85.44
CA GLY A 152 -5.65 20.66 85.15
C GLY A 152 -6.01 20.49 83.66
N VAL A 153 -6.02 21.58 82.88
CA VAL A 153 -6.42 21.56 81.46
C VAL A 153 -5.26 21.17 80.53
N VAL A 154 -4.02 21.48 80.91
CA VAL A 154 -2.83 21.11 80.13
C VAL A 154 -2.52 19.61 80.22
N ALA A 155 -2.86 18.95 81.34
CA ALA A 155 -2.64 17.52 81.52
C ALA A 155 -3.60 16.63 80.70
N VAL A 156 -4.82 17.09 80.40
CA VAL A 156 -5.79 16.32 79.60
C VAL A 156 -5.57 16.48 78.09
N ALA A 157 -5.09 17.65 77.63
CA ALA A 157 -4.76 17.88 76.23
C ALA A 157 -3.50 17.10 75.76
N LEU A 158 -2.51 16.90 76.63
CA LEU A 158 -1.31 16.12 76.31
C LEU A 158 -1.58 14.60 76.21
N VAL A 159 -2.59 14.08 76.92
CA VAL A 159 -2.94 12.65 76.89
C VAL A 159 -3.81 12.29 75.67
N ALA A 160 -4.61 13.21 75.15
CA ALA A 160 -5.38 13.01 73.91
C ALA A 160 -4.52 13.17 72.63
N GLY A 161 -3.51 14.06 72.64
CA GLY A 161 -2.59 14.23 71.51
C GLY A 161 -1.60 13.07 71.32
N GLY A 162 -1.14 12.44 72.42
CA GLY A 162 -0.18 11.33 72.36
C GLY A 162 -0.75 10.04 71.80
N ALA A 163 -2.03 9.73 72.08
CA ALA A 163 -2.69 8.54 71.54
C ALA A 163 -3.05 8.69 70.05
N GLY A 164 -3.46 9.88 69.61
CA GLY A 164 -3.70 10.17 68.19
C GLY A 164 -2.42 10.18 67.34
N TYR A 165 -1.30 10.66 67.89
CA TYR A 165 -0.01 10.66 67.18
C TYR A 165 0.57 9.25 67.02
N ALA A 166 0.42 8.36 68.01
CA ALA A 166 0.85 6.97 67.88
C ALA A 166 0.00 6.18 66.86
N ALA A 167 -1.32 6.43 66.81
CA ALA A 167 -2.20 5.84 65.81
C ALA A 167 -1.95 6.40 64.40
N TRP A 168 -1.67 7.70 64.27
CA TRP A 168 -1.33 8.34 62.98
C TRP A 168 0.04 7.90 62.46
N ASN A 169 1.05 7.76 63.34
CA ASN A 169 2.38 7.30 62.99
C ASN A 169 2.39 5.80 62.68
N GLY A 170 1.57 5.00 63.39
CA GLY A 170 1.32 3.60 63.07
C GLY A 170 0.62 3.42 61.72
N TYR A 171 -0.38 4.24 61.39
CA TYR A 171 -1.05 4.24 60.08
C TYR A 171 -0.14 4.73 58.94
N GLN A 172 0.71 5.72 59.19
CA GLN A 172 1.76 6.15 58.24
C GLN A 172 2.84 5.09 58.07
N GLN A 173 3.18 4.35 59.14
CA GLN A 173 4.18 3.29 59.08
C GLN A 173 3.60 2.00 58.46
N GLU A 174 2.32 1.71 58.65
CA GLU A 174 1.59 0.65 57.95
C GLU A 174 1.36 1.04 56.49
N GLN A 175 1.09 2.30 56.15
CA GLN A 175 1.08 2.77 54.76
C GLN A 175 2.48 2.76 54.15
N ALA A 176 3.52 3.20 54.85
CA ALA A 176 4.89 3.14 54.35
C ALA A 176 5.37 1.69 54.24
N ALA A 177 4.93 0.77 55.10
CA ALA A 177 5.23 -0.65 55.02
C ALA A 177 4.38 -1.37 53.96
N ALA A 178 3.13 -0.95 53.72
CA ALA A 178 2.30 -1.45 52.64
C ALA A 178 2.75 -0.93 51.27
N VAL A 179 3.18 0.35 51.19
CA VAL A 179 3.82 0.96 50.02
C VAL A 179 5.20 0.35 49.80
N ALA A 180 5.98 0.09 50.85
CA ALA A 180 7.25 -0.65 50.72
C ALA A 180 7.03 -2.12 50.35
N ALA A 181 5.97 -2.77 50.83
CA ALA A 181 5.64 -4.14 50.46
C ALA A 181 5.09 -4.23 49.02
N SER A 182 4.32 -3.23 48.56
CA SER A 182 3.90 -3.12 47.15
C SER A 182 5.06 -2.71 46.24
N ALA A 183 6.05 -1.95 46.73
CA ALA A 183 7.24 -1.57 45.96
C ALA A 183 8.12 -2.77 45.59
N HIS A 184 8.06 -3.87 46.36
CA HIS A 184 8.82 -5.10 46.09
C HIS A 184 7.98 -6.18 45.37
N THR A 185 6.78 -5.84 44.90
CA THR A 185 5.95 -6.74 44.10
C THR A 185 6.11 -6.40 42.64
N MET A 186 6.46 -7.41 41.82
CA MET A 186 6.51 -7.27 40.36
C MET A 186 5.11 -6.96 39.82
N MET A 187 4.99 -5.86 39.08
CA MET A 187 3.77 -5.41 38.43
C MET A 187 3.78 -5.86 36.97
N SER A 188 2.72 -6.57 36.56
CA SER A 188 2.45 -6.84 35.16
C SER A 188 1.90 -5.60 34.47
N VAL A 189 2.39 -5.30 33.28
CA VAL A 189 1.85 -4.21 32.44
C VAL A 189 1.61 -4.68 31.03
N GLN A 190 0.69 -3.98 30.34
CA GLN A 190 0.39 -4.19 28.93
C GLN A 190 0.84 -2.98 28.11
N ILE A 191 1.46 -3.21 26.95
CA ILE A 191 1.85 -2.17 26.00
C ILE A 191 1.12 -2.33 24.66
N GLY A 192 1.19 -1.31 23.80
CA GLY A 192 0.61 -1.34 22.48
C GLY A 192 1.55 -2.04 21.49
N VAL A 193 1.07 -3.10 20.85
CA VAL A 193 1.80 -3.83 19.81
C VAL A 193 0.96 -3.90 18.54
N HIS A 194 1.58 -3.56 17.41
CA HIS A 194 0.99 -3.73 16.09
C HIS A 194 1.96 -4.43 15.15
N ALA A 195 1.81 -5.75 15.03
CA ALA A 195 2.56 -6.61 14.12
C ALA A 195 1.58 -7.50 13.35
N ALA A 196 1.27 -7.13 12.11
CA ALA A 196 0.30 -7.89 11.31
C ALA A 196 0.83 -9.31 11.04
N GLY A 197 -0.03 -10.31 11.21
CA GLY A 197 0.29 -11.73 10.97
C GLY A 197 1.20 -12.38 12.03
N LEU A 198 1.55 -11.68 13.11
CA LEU A 198 2.33 -12.27 14.20
C LEU A 198 1.40 -13.02 15.16
N ASP A 199 1.74 -14.28 15.44
CA ASP A 199 1.12 -15.12 16.47
C ASP A 199 2.25 -15.71 17.31
N CYS A 200 2.39 -15.29 18.57
CA CYS A 200 3.49 -15.76 19.44
C CYS A 200 3.24 -17.16 20.05
N SER A 201 2.11 -17.82 19.73
CA SER A 201 1.92 -19.23 20.07
C SER A 201 2.78 -20.15 19.20
N THR A 202 3.08 -19.72 17.97
CA THR A 202 3.89 -20.46 16.98
C THR A 202 5.11 -19.69 16.49
N GLY A 203 5.08 -18.36 16.54
CA GLY A 203 6.22 -17.47 16.30
C GLY A 203 6.96 -17.06 17.58
N SER A 204 7.91 -16.14 17.44
CA SER A 204 8.63 -15.57 18.58
C SER A 204 7.89 -14.37 19.16
N LYS A 205 8.08 -14.16 20.46
CA LYS A 205 7.74 -12.92 21.15
C LYS A 205 8.63 -11.77 20.69
N ILE A 206 8.17 -10.56 20.98
CA ILE A 206 8.85 -9.31 20.67
C ILE A 206 9.83 -8.97 21.80
N PRO A 207 11.13 -8.87 21.52
CA PRO A 207 12.11 -8.45 22.52
C PRO A 207 12.02 -6.93 22.74
N VAL A 208 11.67 -6.53 23.97
CA VAL A 208 11.57 -5.15 24.41
C VAL A 208 12.71 -4.86 25.38
N GLN A 209 13.61 -3.97 24.96
CA GLN A 209 14.64 -3.42 25.82
C GLN A 209 14.00 -2.45 26.81
N VAL A 210 14.23 -2.71 28.09
CA VAL A 210 13.85 -1.87 29.23
C VAL A 210 15.11 -1.24 29.79
N SER A 211 15.06 0.07 30.06
CA SER A 211 16.09 0.76 30.83
C SER A 211 15.48 1.85 31.72
N GLY A 212 15.81 1.90 33.00
CA GLY A 212 15.23 2.88 33.92
C GLY A 212 15.63 2.67 35.38
N GLN A 213 14.82 3.21 36.29
CA GLN A 213 15.00 3.02 37.73
C GLN A 213 13.68 2.57 38.36
N ASP A 214 13.76 1.61 39.29
CA ASP A 214 12.64 1.30 40.18
C ASP A 214 12.43 2.42 41.23
N SER A 215 11.32 2.34 41.96
CA SER A 215 10.94 3.31 42.99
C SER A 215 11.92 3.36 44.18
N ASP A 216 12.75 2.33 44.34
CA ASP A 216 13.81 2.29 45.35
C ASP A 216 15.13 2.93 44.84
N GLY A 217 15.16 3.34 43.56
CA GLY A 217 16.30 3.99 42.89
C GLY A 217 17.30 3.01 42.27
N SER A 218 16.98 1.71 42.21
CA SER A 218 17.84 0.71 41.57
C SER A 218 17.72 0.78 40.06
N SER A 219 18.86 0.75 39.36
CA SER A 219 18.88 0.76 37.90
C SER A 219 18.51 -0.60 37.32
N VAL A 220 17.59 -0.60 36.36
CA VAL A 220 17.17 -1.78 35.60
C VAL A 220 17.59 -1.58 34.14
N SER A 221 18.21 -2.61 33.55
CA SER A 221 18.56 -2.66 32.13
C SER A 221 18.53 -4.10 31.65
N GLU A 222 17.42 -4.52 31.05
CA GLU A 222 17.21 -5.90 30.61
C GLU A 222 16.28 -5.96 29.40
N THR A 223 16.21 -7.14 28.78
CA THR A 223 15.29 -7.41 27.66
C THR A 223 14.17 -8.31 28.15
N LEU A 224 12.93 -7.87 27.96
CA LEU A 224 11.72 -8.62 28.27
C LEU A 224 11.01 -9.03 26.98
N TYR A 225 10.19 -10.07 27.05
CA TYR A 225 9.56 -10.67 25.88
C TYR A 225 8.05 -10.50 25.93
N VAL A 226 7.53 -9.80 24.92
CA VAL A 226 6.13 -9.39 24.85
C VAL A 226 5.40 -10.16 23.74
N ASP A 227 4.20 -10.64 24.02
CA ASP A 227 3.34 -11.30 23.05
C ASP A 227 2.69 -10.32 22.06
N GLU A 228 1.96 -10.83 21.06
CA GLU A 228 1.27 -10.05 20.04
C GLU A 228 0.17 -9.13 20.60
N HIS A 229 -0.26 -9.36 21.85
CA HIS A 229 -1.27 -8.57 22.55
C HIS A 229 -0.66 -7.53 23.50
N GLY A 230 0.67 -7.50 23.62
CA GLY A 230 1.37 -6.53 24.46
C GLY A 230 1.62 -6.98 25.90
N HIS A 231 1.40 -8.25 26.24
CA HIS A 231 1.67 -8.78 27.58
C HIS A 231 3.05 -9.43 27.68
N GLY A 232 3.64 -9.42 28.87
CA GLY A 232 4.91 -10.11 29.14
C GLY A 232 5.90 -9.28 29.94
N ILE A 233 5.65 -7.98 30.09
CA ILE A 233 6.44 -7.11 30.96
C ILE A 233 6.01 -7.32 32.42
N LYS A 234 6.99 -7.61 33.28
CA LYS A 234 6.87 -7.65 34.74
C LYS A 234 8.04 -6.90 35.35
N LEU A 235 7.76 -5.78 36.00
CA LEU A 235 8.77 -4.89 36.58
C LEU A 235 8.28 -4.35 37.92
N LEU A 236 9.19 -3.94 38.79
CA LEU A 236 8.81 -3.19 39.98
C LEU A 236 8.22 -1.82 39.60
N PRO A 237 7.45 -1.17 40.48
CA PRO A 237 7.01 0.20 40.26
C PRO A 237 8.21 1.13 40.02
N GLY A 238 8.14 2.03 39.05
CA GLY A 238 9.26 2.90 38.68
C GLY A 238 9.11 3.58 37.32
N ASP A 239 10.16 4.29 36.91
CA ASP A 239 10.22 5.04 35.65
C ASP A 239 11.16 4.34 34.66
N TYR A 240 10.62 3.97 33.51
CA TYR A 240 11.32 3.16 32.52
C TYR A 240 11.21 3.74 31.11
N THR A 241 12.22 3.47 30.30
CA THR A 241 12.20 3.66 28.84
C THR A 241 12.12 2.29 28.17
N LEU A 242 11.14 2.13 27.29
CA LEU A 242 10.91 0.92 26.49
C LEU A 242 11.29 1.17 25.02
N SER A 243 11.92 0.19 24.40
CA SER A 243 12.19 0.17 22.95
C SER A 243 12.26 -1.26 22.43
N VAL A 244 11.92 -1.49 21.16
CA VAL A 244 12.04 -2.83 20.56
C VAL A 244 13.52 -3.11 20.25
N ALA A 245 14.06 -4.19 20.78
CA ALA A 245 15.48 -4.53 20.69
C ALA A 245 15.84 -5.17 19.35
N ALA A 246 14.94 -6.01 18.82
CA ALA A 246 15.07 -6.71 17.55
C ALA A 246 13.70 -7.12 17.02
N SER A 247 13.70 -7.63 15.79
CA SER A 247 12.47 -8.15 15.18
C SER A 247 12.03 -9.45 15.86
N PRO A 248 10.72 -9.69 16.05
CA PRO A 248 10.21 -11.04 16.20
C PRO A 248 10.29 -11.80 14.87
N ILE A 249 10.07 -13.12 14.90
CA ILE A 249 9.92 -13.98 13.71
C ILE A 249 8.55 -14.65 13.79
N ALA A 250 7.71 -14.48 12.77
CA ALA A 250 6.45 -15.21 12.66
C ALA A 250 6.69 -16.69 12.27
N SER A 251 5.67 -17.54 12.47
CA SER A 251 5.77 -18.97 12.15
C SER A 251 6.08 -19.26 10.68
N ASP A 252 5.65 -18.39 9.76
CA ASP A 252 5.93 -18.48 8.32
C ASP A 252 7.30 -17.88 7.91
N GLY A 253 8.14 -17.53 8.89
CA GLY A 253 9.45 -16.92 8.66
C GLY A 253 9.41 -15.40 8.44
N THR A 254 8.26 -14.74 8.60
CA THR A 254 8.20 -13.28 8.44
C THR A 254 9.04 -12.57 9.52
N VAL A 255 10.00 -11.76 9.06
CA VAL A 255 10.79 -10.83 9.88
C VAL A 255 10.23 -9.41 9.67
N TYR A 256 10.22 -8.60 10.72
CA TYR A 256 9.63 -7.27 10.76
C TYR A 256 10.68 -6.17 10.84
N THR A 257 10.28 -4.97 10.43
CA THR A 257 11.04 -3.74 10.65
C THR A 257 10.97 -3.34 12.11
N VAL A 258 12.14 -3.14 12.71
CA VAL A 258 12.26 -2.68 14.11
C VAL A 258 11.99 -1.17 14.18
N PRO A 259 10.99 -0.71 14.95
CA PRO A 259 10.75 0.71 15.13
C PRO A 259 11.87 1.35 15.96
N THR A 260 12.29 2.57 15.59
CA THR A 260 13.27 3.35 16.36
C THR A 260 12.65 4.12 17.53
N THR A 261 11.33 4.05 17.68
CA THR A 261 10.56 4.71 18.73
C THR A 261 11.01 4.22 20.11
N LYS A 262 11.17 5.14 21.05
CA LYS A 262 11.33 4.87 22.47
C LYS A 262 10.17 5.50 23.23
N ALA A 263 9.60 4.77 24.18
CA ALA A 263 8.50 5.25 25.01
C ALA A 263 8.95 5.33 26.46
N GLN A 264 8.65 6.45 27.13
CA GLN A 264 8.83 6.58 28.58
C GLN A 264 7.53 6.20 29.26
N VAL A 265 7.61 5.37 30.30
CA VAL A 265 6.47 4.88 31.05
C VAL A 265 6.76 4.91 32.54
N THR A 266 5.71 5.13 33.33
CA THR A 266 5.74 5.02 34.78
C THR A 266 4.83 3.87 35.19
N ILE A 267 5.40 2.89 35.89
CA ILE A 267 4.69 1.71 36.41
C ILE A 267 4.32 2.00 37.86
N GLU A 268 3.03 2.00 38.17
CA GLU A 268 2.52 2.32 39.50
C GLU A 268 1.72 1.16 40.11
N SER A 269 1.09 0.32 39.27
CA SER A 269 0.16 -0.72 39.71
C SER A 269 0.19 -1.97 38.84
N ASP A 270 -0.24 -3.10 39.40
CA ASP A 270 -0.35 -4.38 38.70
C ASP A 270 -1.52 -4.36 37.70
N GLY A 271 -1.31 -4.93 36.52
CA GLY A 271 -2.28 -4.96 35.42
C GLY A 271 -2.46 -3.63 34.69
N GLN A 272 -1.52 -2.69 34.84
CA GLN A 272 -1.61 -1.36 34.22
C GLN A 272 -1.54 -1.44 32.69
N ASP A 273 -2.52 -0.83 32.02
CA ASP A 273 -2.53 -0.67 30.56
C ASP A 273 -1.79 0.61 30.15
N LEU A 274 -0.67 0.43 29.47
CA LEU A 274 0.21 1.48 28.96
C LEU A 274 0.12 1.59 27.43
N SER A 275 -0.85 0.95 26.78
CA SER A 275 -0.96 0.88 25.32
C SER A 275 -1.06 2.25 24.63
N SER A 276 -1.61 3.25 25.31
CA SER A 276 -1.68 4.62 24.80
C SER A 276 -0.37 5.41 24.98
N GLN A 277 0.50 4.98 25.90
CA GLN A 277 1.78 5.64 26.22
C GLN A 277 2.96 5.01 25.49
N ALA A 278 2.95 3.68 25.38
CA ALA A 278 3.99 2.89 24.72
C ALA A 278 3.36 1.99 23.66
N ALA A 279 3.33 2.46 22.43
CA ALA A 279 2.84 1.71 21.27
C ALA A 279 3.94 1.52 20.22
N PHE A 280 4.15 0.28 19.76
CA PHE A 280 5.16 -0.08 18.78
C PHE A 280 4.51 -0.69 17.54
N LYS A 281 4.81 -0.11 16.38
CA LYS A 281 4.32 -0.58 15.08
C LYS A 281 5.44 -1.25 14.29
N LEU A 282 5.29 -2.55 14.08
CA LEU A 282 6.20 -3.40 13.32
C LEU A 282 5.62 -3.61 11.93
N LYS A 283 6.42 -3.30 10.90
CA LYS A 283 6.01 -3.43 9.49
C LYS A 283 6.70 -4.60 8.84
N VAL A 284 6.01 -5.31 7.96
CA VAL A 284 6.62 -6.37 7.15
C VAL A 284 7.37 -5.71 5.97
N PRO A 285 8.71 -5.86 5.87
CA PRO A 285 9.47 -5.45 4.70
C PRO A 285 9.26 -6.46 3.55
N SER A 286 9.73 -6.12 2.35
CA SER A 286 9.78 -7.09 1.26
C SER A 286 10.73 -8.24 1.63
N ALA A 287 10.29 -9.49 1.47
CA ALA A 287 11.03 -10.64 1.97
C ALA A 287 12.43 -10.78 1.34
N ASP A 288 12.58 -10.39 0.07
CA ASP A 288 13.86 -10.38 -0.68
C ASP A 288 14.86 -9.32 -0.17
N THR A 289 14.42 -8.37 0.65
CA THR A 289 15.27 -7.30 1.20
C THR A 289 15.78 -7.60 2.61
N VAL A 290 15.28 -8.66 3.26
CA VAL A 290 15.69 -9.06 4.61
C VAL A 290 17.13 -9.60 4.57
N THR A 291 18.00 -9.13 5.45
CA THR A 291 19.41 -9.55 5.49
C THR A 291 19.65 -10.73 6.42
N ASP A 292 20.78 -11.44 6.24
CA ASP A 292 21.24 -12.46 7.19
C ASP A 292 21.37 -11.88 8.60
N ASP A 293 21.99 -10.70 8.74
CA ASP A 293 22.15 -10.03 10.04
C ASP A 293 20.82 -9.76 10.75
N GLN A 294 19.75 -9.44 10.00
CA GLN A 294 18.42 -9.22 10.57
C GLN A 294 17.79 -10.53 11.06
N ILE A 295 17.93 -11.60 10.28
CA ILE A 295 17.45 -12.94 10.62
C ILE A 295 18.21 -13.46 11.85
N ASP A 296 19.53 -13.33 11.86
CA ASP A 296 20.39 -13.78 12.95
C ASP A 296 20.14 -13.00 14.25
N ALA A 297 19.95 -11.68 14.16
CA ALA A 297 19.58 -10.87 15.31
C ALA A 297 18.20 -11.27 15.86
N ALA A 298 17.22 -11.50 14.99
CA ALA A 298 15.89 -11.95 15.42
C ALA A 298 15.93 -13.35 16.05
N ALA A 299 16.68 -14.27 15.44
CA ALA A 299 16.84 -15.65 15.93
C ALA A 299 17.53 -15.69 17.30
N LYS A 300 18.54 -14.83 17.50
CA LYS A 300 19.22 -14.69 18.79
C LYS A 300 18.24 -14.33 19.91
N TYR A 301 17.39 -13.33 19.71
CA TYR A 301 16.39 -12.95 20.72
C TYR A 301 15.27 -13.99 20.86
N ALA A 302 14.92 -14.69 19.77
CA ALA A 302 14.03 -15.84 19.87
C ALA A 302 14.63 -16.93 20.78
N GLU A 303 15.92 -17.24 20.66
CA GLU A 303 16.61 -18.23 21.50
C GLU A 303 16.73 -17.78 22.96
N GLU A 304 17.02 -16.51 23.21
CA GLU A 304 17.24 -15.95 24.56
C GLU A 304 15.95 -15.86 25.42
N GLY A 305 14.77 -15.99 24.81
CA GLY A 305 13.49 -16.00 25.53
C GLY A 305 12.26 -15.65 24.70
N GLY A 306 12.44 -15.35 23.41
CA GLY A 306 11.32 -15.09 22.50
C GLY A 306 10.57 -16.34 22.08
N ALA A 307 11.20 -17.51 22.07
CA ALA A 307 10.62 -18.79 21.70
C ALA A 307 10.52 -19.74 22.91
N SER A 308 9.75 -20.82 22.76
CA SER A 308 9.59 -21.84 23.80
C SER A 308 10.87 -22.66 24.04
N SER A 309 11.77 -22.72 23.06
CA SER A 309 13.06 -23.41 23.14
C SER A 309 14.04 -22.91 22.07
N ALA A 310 15.34 -23.18 22.27
CA ALA A 310 16.37 -22.91 21.27
C ALA A 310 16.13 -23.65 19.94
N ALA A 311 15.58 -24.87 19.99
CA ALA A 311 15.19 -25.62 18.81
C ALA A 311 14.09 -24.89 18.02
N THR A 312 13.07 -24.36 18.70
CA THR A 312 12.01 -23.57 18.07
C THR A 312 12.56 -22.29 17.44
N ALA A 313 13.46 -21.59 18.12
CA ALA A 313 14.12 -20.41 17.57
C ALA A 313 14.88 -20.72 16.28
N LYS A 314 15.57 -21.87 16.22
CA LYS A 314 16.27 -22.32 15.02
C LYS A 314 15.33 -22.68 13.87
N VAL A 315 14.19 -23.30 14.16
CA VAL A 315 13.14 -23.56 13.15
C VAL A 315 12.61 -22.26 12.57
N LEU A 316 12.35 -21.25 13.42
CA LEU A 316 11.92 -19.92 12.97
C LEU A 316 12.98 -19.21 12.12
N GLN A 317 14.27 -19.32 12.50
CA GLN A 317 15.37 -18.81 11.70
C GLN A 317 15.41 -19.46 10.31
N GLN A 318 15.27 -20.78 10.24
CA GLN A 318 15.24 -21.52 8.98
C GLN A 318 14.04 -21.13 8.11
N ALA A 319 12.87 -20.98 8.71
CA ALA A 319 11.68 -20.49 8.01
C ALA A 319 11.91 -19.09 7.43
N ALA A 320 12.56 -18.19 8.18
CA ALA A 320 12.89 -16.85 7.72
C ALA A 320 13.89 -16.85 6.55
N THR A 321 14.95 -17.66 6.65
CA THR A 321 15.91 -17.85 5.55
C THR A 321 15.23 -18.42 4.31
N ALA A 322 14.42 -19.48 4.46
CA ALA A 322 13.72 -20.10 3.34
C ALA A 322 12.76 -19.13 2.66
N ARG A 323 12.01 -18.33 3.44
CA ARG A 323 11.10 -17.31 2.93
C ARG A 323 11.85 -16.25 2.10
N ARG A 324 12.95 -15.72 2.62
CA ARG A 324 13.78 -14.75 1.90
C ARG A 324 14.32 -15.35 0.61
N ASP A 325 14.92 -16.53 0.68
CA ASP A 325 15.58 -17.15 -0.46
C ASP A 325 14.56 -17.50 -1.55
N ALA A 326 13.35 -17.93 -1.19
CA ALA A 326 12.23 -18.11 -2.11
C ALA A 326 11.85 -16.79 -2.79
N ALA A 327 11.77 -15.68 -2.04
CA ALA A 327 11.47 -14.36 -2.59
C ALA A 327 12.57 -13.86 -3.54
N VAL A 328 13.85 -14.01 -3.17
CA VAL A 328 15.00 -13.66 -4.03
C VAL A 328 14.99 -14.48 -5.32
N ASN A 329 14.71 -15.77 -5.23
CA ASN A 329 14.61 -16.66 -6.39
C ASN A 329 13.42 -16.27 -7.28
N ALA A 330 12.27 -15.94 -6.71
CA ALA A 330 11.11 -15.47 -7.46
C ALA A 330 11.40 -14.16 -8.21
N VAL A 331 12.01 -13.17 -7.55
CA VAL A 331 12.42 -11.90 -8.18
C VAL A 331 13.44 -12.14 -9.28
N SER A 332 14.42 -13.02 -9.04
CA SER A 332 15.43 -13.37 -10.05
C SER A 332 14.82 -14.09 -11.25
N ALA A 333 13.86 -15.00 -11.02
CA ALA A 333 13.13 -15.70 -12.08
C ALA A 333 12.26 -14.74 -12.89
N GLN A 334 11.55 -13.81 -12.24
CA GLN A 334 10.78 -12.75 -12.91
C GLN A 334 11.68 -11.87 -13.77
N LYS A 335 12.83 -11.43 -13.23
CA LYS A 335 13.80 -10.63 -13.99
C LYS A 335 14.38 -11.40 -15.18
N ALA A 336 14.69 -12.69 -15.00
CA ALA A 336 15.17 -13.53 -16.07
C ALA A 336 14.09 -13.74 -17.15
N GLN A 337 12.83 -13.89 -16.75
CA GLN A 337 11.72 -14.00 -17.70
C GLN A 337 11.52 -12.70 -18.48
N ALA A 338 11.46 -11.56 -17.79
CA ALA A 338 11.37 -10.25 -18.44
C ALA A 338 12.55 -9.99 -19.40
N ALA A 339 13.76 -10.48 -19.08
CA ALA A 339 14.91 -10.38 -19.97
C ALA A 339 14.76 -11.28 -21.21
N ARG A 340 14.25 -12.51 -21.06
CA ARG A 340 13.96 -13.39 -22.22
C ARG A 340 12.85 -12.82 -23.09
N ASP A 341 11.81 -12.25 -22.48
CA ASP A 341 10.71 -11.63 -23.21
C ASP A 341 11.18 -10.36 -23.93
N ALA A 342 12.08 -9.58 -23.33
CA ALA A 342 12.72 -8.46 -24.00
C ALA A 342 13.59 -8.91 -25.18
N ASP A 343 14.44 -9.93 -25.01
CA ASP A 343 15.28 -10.48 -26.07
C ASP A 343 14.45 -11.07 -27.22
N ALA A 344 13.36 -11.78 -26.91
CA ALA A 344 12.46 -12.33 -27.91
C ALA A 344 11.75 -11.25 -28.76
N ARG A 345 11.49 -10.08 -28.16
CA ARG A 345 10.92 -8.91 -28.85
C ARG A 345 11.97 -8.11 -29.62
N HIS A 346 13.24 -8.24 -29.27
CA HIS A 346 14.32 -7.57 -29.99
C HIS A 346 14.44 -8.12 -31.42
N LYS A 347 14.63 -7.22 -32.39
CA LYS A 347 14.85 -7.54 -33.79
C LYS A 347 15.96 -6.65 -34.33
N ALA A 348 16.86 -7.25 -35.11
CA ALA A 348 17.98 -6.55 -35.73
C ALA A 348 18.02 -6.83 -37.23
N THR A 349 18.13 -5.76 -38.01
CA THR A 349 18.33 -5.77 -39.46
C THR A 349 19.77 -5.39 -39.80
N ASP A 350 20.11 -5.32 -41.10
CA ASP A 350 21.45 -4.90 -41.52
C ASP A 350 21.79 -3.44 -41.18
N LEU A 351 20.79 -2.58 -40.91
CA LEU A 351 20.99 -1.13 -40.68
C LEU A 351 20.45 -0.62 -39.34
N TYR A 352 19.46 -1.28 -38.75
CA TYR A 352 18.81 -0.85 -37.52
C TYR A 352 18.34 -2.03 -36.69
N GLN A 353 18.14 -1.78 -35.41
CA GLN A 353 17.48 -2.66 -34.47
C GLN A 353 16.26 -1.99 -33.87
N LEU A 354 15.32 -2.78 -33.35
CA LEU A 354 14.14 -2.30 -32.66
C LEU A 354 13.63 -3.36 -31.68
N ASP A 355 12.70 -2.94 -30.82
CA ASP A 355 11.98 -3.82 -29.92
C ASP A 355 10.51 -3.85 -30.32
N ILE A 356 10.00 -5.05 -30.63
CA ILE A 356 8.57 -5.25 -30.88
C ILE A 356 7.78 -4.81 -29.64
N PRO A 357 6.69 -4.03 -29.79
CA PRO A 357 5.84 -3.60 -28.67
C PRO A 357 5.42 -4.77 -27.78
N VAL A 358 5.33 -4.54 -26.47
CA VAL A 358 5.00 -5.61 -25.52
C VAL A 358 3.58 -6.14 -25.74
N GLU A 359 2.66 -5.28 -26.18
CA GLU A 359 1.27 -5.63 -26.49
C GLU A 359 1.15 -6.56 -27.71
N TRP A 360 2.21 -6.64 -28.52
CA TRP A 360 2.26 -7.48 -29.72
C TRP A 360 2.91 -8.85 -29.47
N TYR A 361 3.50 -9.05 -28.28
CA TYR A 361 4.22 -10.28 -27.96
C TYR A 361 3.30 -11.51 -28.02
N GLY A 362 3.72 -12.53 -28.77
CA GLY A 362 2.94 -13.75 -28.99
C GLY A 362 1.79 -13.63 -30.00
N LYS A 363 1.51 -12.42 -30.51
CA LYS A 363 0.44 -12.15 -31.49
C LYS A 363 0.95 -11.82 -32.88
N VAL A 364 2.25 -11.54 -33.02
CA VAL A 364 2.86 -11.15 -34.28
C VAL A 364 4.05 -12.02 -34.62
N GLU A 365 4.29 -12.17 -35.92
CA GLU A 365 5.48 -12.77 -36.50
C GLU A 365 6.21 -11.75 -37.36
N THR A 366 7.46 -12.06 -37.71
CA THR A 366 8.30 -11.15 -38.50
C THR A 366 8.93 -11.86 -39.69
N TRP A 367 9.03 -11.15 -40.80
CA TRP A 367 9.90 -11.53 -41.90
C TRP A 367 10.89 -10.40 -42.16
N GLN A 368 12.10 -10.76 -42.57
CA GLN A 368 13.19 -9.82 -42.80
C GLN A 368 13.86 -10.09 -44.14
N ASN A 369 14.14 -9.03 -44.89
CA ASN A 369 14.97 -9.06 -46.09
C ASN A 369 15.92 -7.86 -46.09
N GLY A 370 17.18 -8.09 -45.74
CA GLY A 370 18.17 -7.03 -45.54
C GLY A 370 17.73 -6.03 -44.46
N SER A 371 17.54 -4.77 -44.86
CA SER A 371 17.04 -3.68 -44.00
C SER A 371 15.53 -3.45 -44.09
N THR A 372 14.80 -4.36 -44.72
CA THR A 372 13.33 -4.36 -44.67
C THR A 372 12.87 -5.38 -43.64
N LEU A 373 12.03 -4.95 -42.70
CA LEU A 373 11.39 -5.80 -41.70
C LEU A 373 9.89 -5.61 -41.80
N CYS A 374 9.12 -6.68 -41.94
CA CYS A 374 7.68 -6.63 -41.81
C CYS A 374 7.25 -7.39 -40.56
N ILE A 375 6.30 -6.80 -39.85
CA ILE A 375 5.63 -7.37 -38.70
C ILE A 375 4.19 -7.65 -39.15
N TYR A 376 3.74 -8.88 -39.00
CA TYR A 376 2.43 -9.35 -39.47
C TYR A 376 1.74 -10.20 -38.40
N LEU A 377 0.43 -10.40 -38.54
CA LEU A 377 -0.36 -11.19 -37.59
C LEU A 377 0.16 -12.64 -37.54
N ALA A 378 0.37 -13.19 -36.35
CA ALA A 378 0.88 -14.54 -36.21
C ALA A 378 -0.06 -15.57 -36.85
N GLY A 379 0.51 -16.49 -37.63
CA GLY A 379 -0.28 -17.51 -38.34
C GLY A 379 -0.96 -17.02 -39.63
N ASP A 380 -0.79 -15.75 -39.99
CA ASP A 380 -1.29 -15.17 -41.24
C ASP A 380 -0.30 -14.15 -41.84
N SER A 381 0.59 -14.65 -42.70
CA SER A 381 1.61 -13.84 -43.37
C SER A 381 1.06 -12.81 -44.37
N ASP A 382 -0.22 -12.93 -44.75
CA ASP A 382 -0.86 -12.02 -45.71
C ASP A 382 -1.51 -10.81 -45.01
N THR A 383 -1.40 -10.73 -43.68
CA THR A 383 -1.97 -9.66 -42.85
C THR A 383 -0.85 -8.82 -42.21
N PRO A 384 -0.22 -7.89 -42.97
CA PRO A 384 0.81 -7.01 -42.44
C PRO A 384 0.22 -6.04 -41.42
N ILE A 385 0.93 -5.83 -40.32
CA ILE A 385 0.63 -4.80 -39.31
C ILE A 385 1.45 -3.55 -39.62
N VAL A 386 2.76 -3.74 -39.80
CA VAL A 386 3.66 -2.66 -40.18
C VAL A 386 4.86 -3.21 -40.94
N THR A 387 5.20 -2.54 -42.03
CA THR A 387 6.41 -2.75 -42.81
C THR A 387 7.36 -1.59 -42.56
N LEU A 388 8.59 -1.92 -42.17
CA LEU A 388 9.68 -1.01 -41.84
C LEU A 388 10.74 -1.06 -42.94
N VAL A 389 10.93 0.05 -43.65
CA VAL A 389 11.87 0.16 -44.77
C VAL A 389 12.88 1.26 -44.48
N ALA A 390 14.17 0.92 -44.44
CA ALA A 390 15.25 1.89 -44.36
C ALA A 390 15.52 2.54 -45.73
N VAL A 391 15.43 3.87 -45.79
CA VAL A 391 15.64 4.67 -47.00
C VAL A 391 16.75 5.68 -46.75
N ARG A 392 17.64 5.86 -47.74
CA ARG A 392 18.74 6.82 -47.64
C ARG A 392 18.20 8.25 -47.65
N GLU A 393 18.79 9.13 -46.86
CA GLU A 393 18.42 10.55 -46.86
C GLU A 393 18.54 11.15 -48.27
N GLY A 394 17.47 11.81 -48.72
CA GLY A 394 17.34 12.38 -50.07
C GLY A 394 16.65 11.47 -51.10
N GLU A 395 16.39 10.20 -50.76
CA GLU A 395 15.55 9.30 -51.56
C GLU A 395 14.08 9.38 -51.12
N SER A 396 13.17 9.25 -52.09
CA SER A 396 11.73 9.22 -51.82
C SER A 396 11.28 7.80 -51.46
N PHE A 397 10.48 7.68 -50.39
CA PHE A 397 9.77 6.45 -50.06
C PHE A 397 8.34 6.49 -50.62
N THR A 398 7.87 5.37 -51.16
CA THR A 398 6.46 5.19 -51.55
C THR A 398 6.02 3.84 -50.97
N PRO A 399 4.97 3.81 -50.14
CA PRO A 399 4.49 2.56 -49.55
C PRO A 399 3.86 1.67 -50.65
N ASP A 400 3.65 0.40 -50.32
CA ASP A 400 2.98 -0.54 -51.21
C ASP A 400 1.51 -0.12 -51.48
N GLU A 401 0.93 -0.64 -52.56
CA GLU A 401 -0.44 -0.28 -52.96
C GLU A 401 -1.44 -0.67 -51.86
N GLY A 402 -2.14 0.33 -51.30
CA GLY A 402 -3.10 0.15 -50.21
C GLY A 402 -2.56 0.52 -48.82
N ASP A 403 -1.25 0.72 -48.69
CA ASP A 403 -0.61 1.11 -47.44
C ASP A 403 -0.48 2.62 -47.27
N THR A 404 -0.52 3.07 -46.02
CA THR A 404 -0.28 4.46 -45.61
C THR A 404 1.04 4.54 -44.87
N VAL A 405 1.78 5.65 -45.04
CA VAL A 405 2.93 5.94 -44.18
C VAL A 405 2.44 6.29 -42.78
N LEU A 406 2.76 5.44 -41.81
CA LEU A 406 2.31 5.55 -40.43
C LEU A 406 3.29 6.35 -39.55
N GLY A 407 4.54 6.50 -40.01
CA GLY A 407 5.52 7.37 -39.40
C GLY A 407 6.95 7.08 -39.88
N ALA A 408 7.92 7.77 -39.29
CA ALA A 408 9.33 7.63 -39.66
C ALA A 408 10.25 7.82 -38.44
N ALA A 409 11.39 7.12 -38.45
CA ALA A 409 12.45 7.24 -37.45
C ALA A 409 13.80 7.51 -38.14
N ASN A 410 14.43 8.66 -37.85
CA ASN A 410 15.75 8.98 -38.38
C ASN A 410 16.84 8.27 -37.57
N LEU A 411 17.74 7.56 -38.24
CA LEU A 411 18.80 6.75 -37.61
C LEU A 411 20.06 7.56 -37.25
N GLY A 412 20.17 8.81 -37.71
CA GLY A 412 21.33 9.70 -37.50
C GLY A 412 22.57 9.35 -38.32
N ASN A 413 22.52 8.28 -39.12
CA ASN A 413 23.62 7.78 -39.96
C ASN A 413 23.36 7.95 -41.48
N GLY A 414 22.47 8.87 -41.86
CA GLY A 414 22.10 9.12 -43.25
C GLY A 414 20.98 8.21 -43.79
N TYR A 415 20.28 7.51 -42.91
CA TYR A 415 19.10 6.70 -43.23
C TYR A 415 17.90 7.08 -42.34
N THR A 416 16.70 6.97 -42.90
CA THR A 416 15.42 7.08 -42.20
C THR A 416 14.63 5.79 -42.41
N VAL A 417 14.12 5.21 -41.33
CA VAL A 417 13.22 4.05 -41.39
C VAL A 417 11.80 4.57 -41.49
N TYR A 418 11.10 4.23 -42.56
CA TYR A 418 9.67 4.51 -42.73
C TYR A 418 8.85 3.31 -42.28
N ALA A 419 7.83 3.57 -41.48
CA ALA A 419 6.79 2.61 -41.13
C ALA A 419 5.58 2.83 -42.04
N SER A 420 5.14 1.78 -42.73
CA SER A 420 3.93 1.79 -43.54
C SER A 420 3.08 0.56 -43.28
N GLY A 421 1.76 0.68 -43.50
CA GLY A 421 0.84 -0.44 -43.37
C GLY A 421 -0.61 -0.02 -43.59
N PRO A 422 -1.54 -0.98 -43.52
CA PRO A 422 -2.97 -0.72 -43.60
C PRO A 422 -3.47 -0.09 -42.30
N VAL A 423 -4.35 0.90 -42.41
CA VAL A 423 -4.93 1.59 -41.25
C VAL A 423 -6.12 0.79 -40.68
N TYR A 424 -5.88 -0.25 -39.90
CA TYR A 424 -6.94 -1.16 -39.43
C TYR A 424 -8.09 -0.49 -38.67
N PRO A 425 -7.86 0.49 -37.78
CA PRO A 425 -8.93 1.21 -37.10
C PRO A 425 -9.89 1.89 -38.08
N TYR A 426 -9.40 2.29 -39.26
CA TYR A 426 -10.23 2.85 -40.33
C TYR A 426 -10.88 1.76 -41.18
N VAL A 427 -10.08 0.80 -41.66
CA VAL A 427 -10.51 -0.11 -42.71
C VAL A 427 -11.51 -1.14 -42.19
N VAL A 428 -11.29 -1.70 -40.99
CA VAL A 428 -12.13 -2.76 -40.45
C VAL A 428 -13.58 -2.30 -40.21
N PRO A 429 -13.85 -1.16 -39.55
CA PRO A 429 -15.22 -0.66 -39.40
C PRO A 429 -15.90 -0.29 -40.73
N GLN A 430 -15.17 0.22 -41.73
CA GLN A 430 -15.77 0.60 -43.03
C GLN A 430 -16.23 -0.62 -43.82
N THR A 431 -15.44 -1.70 -43.80
CA THR A 431 -15.74 -2.96 -44.47
C THR A 431 -16.98 -3.63 -43.87
N ILE A 432 -17.08 -3.72 -42.53
CA ILE A 432 -18.21 -4.37 -41.84
C ILE A 432 -19.54 -3.61 -42.08
N ASN A 433 -19.49 -2.31 -42.36
CA ASN A 433 -20.69 -1.52 -42.69
C ASN A 433 -21.02 -1.48 -44.20
N GLY A 434 -20.31 -2.24 -45.04
CA GLY A 434 -20.56 -2.32 -46.49
C GLY A 434 -20.26 -1.02 -47.25
N ARG A 435 -19.48 -0.09 -46.66
CA ARG A 435 -19.21 1.24 -47.23
C ARG A 435 -17.99 1.30 -48.15
N THR A 436 -17.23 0.22 -48.25
CA THR A 436 -16.08 0.11 -49.17
C THR A 436 -16.13 -1.22 -49.91
N GLN A 437 -15.74 -1.23 -51.19
CA GLN A 437 -15.55 -2.44 -52.00
C GLN A 437 -14.12 -3.01 -51.90
N ASN A 438 -13.28 -2.47 -51.02
CA ASN A 438 -11.92 -2.97 -50.82
C ASN A 438 -11.95 -4.37 -50.17
N PRO A 439 -11.18 -5.37 -50.64
CA PRO A 439 -11.39 -6.78 -50.33
C PRO A 439 -10.95 -7.23 -48.93
N LEU A 440 -10.87 -6.34 -47.94
CA LEU A 440 -10.65 -6.72 -46.53
C LEU A 440 -11.91 -7.31 -45.87
N SER A 441 -12.94 -7.62 -46.67
CA SER A 441 -14.14 -8.41 -46.33
C SER A 441 -13.84 -9.86 -45.92
N THR A 442 -12.57 -10.22 -45.73
CA THR A 442 -12.07 -11.59 -45.57
C THR A 442 -11.75 -11.98 -44.13
N TYR A 443 -11.66 -11.05 -43.18
CA TYR A 443 -11.33 -11.40 -41.81
C TYR A 443 -12.54 -11.90 -41.02
N PRO A 444 -12.43 -13.03 -40.31
CA PRO A 444 -13.36 -13.37 -39.24
C PRO A 444 -13.48 -12.22 -38.24
N MET A 445 -14.65 -12.08 -37.62
CA MET A 445 -14.93 -10.98 -36.68
C MET A 445 -13.90 -10.91 -35.54
N ASP A 446 -13.46 -12.05 -35.04
CA ASP A 446 -12.48 -12.12 -33.94
C ASP A 446 -11.11 -11.56 -34.39
N THR A 447 -10.66 -11.89 -35.60
CA THR A 447 -9.43 -11.34 -36.20
C THR A 447 -9.56 -9.84 -36.44
N ALA A 448 -10.72 -9.38 -36.91
CA ALA A 448 -11.01 -7.98 -37.12
C ALA A 448 -10.94 -7.15 -35.82
N ILE A 449 -11.44 -7.72 -34.72
CA ILE A 449 -11.34 -7.11 -33.38
C ILE A 449 -9.88 -7.08 -32.94
N GLU A 450 -9.17 -8.21 -33.05
CA GLU A 450 -7.77 -8.33 -32.66
C GLU A 450 -6.89 -7.32 -33.40
N LEU A 451 -7.05 -7.16 -34.72
CA LEU A 451 -6.25 -6.21 -35.51
C LEU A 451 -6.44 -4.76 -35.05
N VAL A 452 -7.69 -4.36 -34.79
CA VAL A 452 -8.00 -2.99 -34.33
C VAL A 452 -7.43 -2.74 -32.93
N GLU A 453 -7.53 -3.71 -32.04
CA GLU A 453 -6.98 -3.60 -30.69
C GLU A 453 -5.45 -3.61 -30.71
N LEU A 454 -4.85 -4.49 -31.50
CA LEU A 454 -3.40 -4.66 -31.64
C LEU A 454 -2.73 -3.38 -32.19
N THR A 455 -3.25 -2.78 -33.25
CA THR A 455 -2.64 -1.58 -33.86
C THR A 455 -2.90 -0.30 -33.08
N THR A 456 -3.77 -0.35 -32.07
CA THR A 456 -3.99 0.75 -31.13
C THR A 456 -3.39 0.49 -29.74
N GLY A 457 -2.61 -0.58 -29.58
CA GLY A 457 -1.97 -0.94 -28.31
C GLY A 457 -2.97 -1.32 -27.21
N ASN A 458 -4.10 -1.90 -27.59
CA ASN A 458 -5.25 -2.24 -26.74
C ASN A 458 -5.84 -1.04 -25.99
N ARG A 459 -5.58 0.19 -26.44
CA ARG A 459 -6.12 1.41 -25.81
C ARG A 459 -7.58 1.66 -26.14
N TYR A 460 -8.04 1.08 -27.24
CA TYR A 460 -9.40 1.21 -27.73
C TYR A 460 -9.91 -0.13 -28.20
N THR A 461 -11.14 -0.45 -27.81
CA THR A 461 -11.85 -1.65 -28.28
C THR A 461 -12.42 -1.40 -29.68
N TYR A 462 -12.64 -2.49 -30.42
CA TYR A 462 -13.33 -2.44 -31.71
C TYR A 462 -14.68 -1.69 -31.63
N SER A 463 -15.47 -1.93 -30.57
CA SER A 463 -16.79 -1.29 -30.40
C SER A 463 -16.68 0.23 -30.22
N GLN A 464 -15.70 0.70 -29.44
CA GLN A 464 -15.44 2.13 -29.25
C GLN A 464 -15.05 2.80 -30.58
N ILE A 465 -14.15 2.17 -31.34
CA ILE A 465 -13.70 2.68 -32.63
C ILE A 465 -14.83 2.66 -33.66
N LYS A 466 -15.59 1.56 -33.73
CA LYS A 466 -16.78 1.42 -34.58
C LYS A 466 -17.77 2.56 -34.30
N ASN A 467 -18.15 2.81 -33.05
CA ASN A 467 -19.15 3.84 -32.76
C ASN A 467 -18.69 5.26 -33.14
N VAL A 468 -17.38 5.54 -33.06
CA VAL A 468 -16.80 6.85 -33.40
C VAL A 468 -16.63 7.04 -34.92
N LEU A 469 -16.32 5.98 -35.66
CA LEU A 469 -16.01 6.06 -37.09
C LEU A 469 -17.20 5.81 -38.03
N VAL A 470 -18.33 5.34 -37.51
CA VAL A 470 -19.49 4.90 -38.31
C VAL A 470 -20.56 6.00 -38.52
N GLY A 471 -20.36 7.20 -37.98
CA GLY A 471 -21.15 8.40 -38.30
C GLY A 471 -21.05 8.82 -39.78
N LYS A 472 -22.01 9.64 -40.25
CA LYS A 472 -22.20 10.04 -41.67
C LYS A 472 -20.98 10.69 -42.35
N ASP A 473 -20.00 11.18 -41.57
CA ASP A 473 -18.86 11.96 -42.05
C ASP A 473 -17.50 11.23 -41.98
N GLY A 474 -17.48 9.92 -41.71
CA GLY A 474 -16.30 9.03 -41.77
C GLY A 474 -14.95 9.68 -41.44
N LYS A 475 -14.58 9.76 -40.15
CA LYS A 475 -13.36 10.45 -39.68
C LYS A 475 -12.07 9.67 -39.96
N ALA A 476 -11.74 9.43 -41.23
CA ALA A 476 -10.54 8.71 -41.65
C ALA A 476 -9.27 9.25 -40.96
N ASN A 477 -9.10 10.57 -40.95
CA ASN A 477 -7.97 11.23 -40.29
C ASN A 477 -7.90 10.95 -38.78
N ALA A 478 -9.04 10.80 -38.10
CA ALA A 478 -9.05 10.48 -36.68
C ALA A 478 -8.66 9.02 -36.43
N ALA A 479 -9.10 8.09 -37.29
CA ALA A 479 -8.76 6.68 -37.22
C ALA A 479 -7.26 6.44 -37.47
N THR A 480 -6.73 7.03 -38.54
CA THR A 480 -5.29 7.01 -38.84
C THR A 480 -4.50 7.57 -37.67
N LYS A 481 -4.95 8.67 -37.07
CA LYS A 481 -4.28 9.29 -35.91
C LYS A 481 -4.13 8.34 -34.72
N LEU A 482 -5.10 7.47 -34.45
CA LEU A 482 -5.02 6.51 -33.33
C LEU A 482 -3.85 5.54 -33.49
N GLU A 483 -3.69 4.99 -34.68
CA GLU A 483 -2.62 4.04 -35.01
C GLU A 483 -1.26 4.73 -35.13
N THR A 484 -1.21 5.88 -35.81
CA THR A 484 0.05 6.66 -35.92
C THR A 484 0.52 7.16 -34.56
N ASP A 485 -0.39 7.60 -33.67
CA ASP A 485 -0.04 8.04 -32.31
C ASP A 485 0.53 6.87 -31.50
N TYR A 486 -0.03 5.66 -31.62
CA TYR A 486 0.49 4.48 -30.93
C TYR A 486 1.89 4.10 -31.44
N LEU A 487 2.06 3.98 -32.76
CA LEU A 487 3.35 3.63 -33.37
C LEU A 487 4.41 4.68 -33.08
N ALA A 488 4.06 5.97 -33.11
CA ALA A 488 4.98 7.06 -32.78
C ALA A 488 5.41 7.09 -31.31
N GLN A 489 4.56 6.61 -30.40
CA GLN A 489 4.87 6.57 -28.96
C GLN A 489 5.64 5.32 -28.55
N ILE A 490 5.42 4.19 -29.23
CA ILE A 490 5.90 2.88 -28.77
C ILE A 490 6.92 2.26 -29.73
N LEU A 491 6.57 2.09 -31.00
CA LEU A 491 7.43 1.39 -31.97
C LEU A 491 8.58 2.28 -32.45
N LEU A 492 8.29 3.46 -33.01
CA LEU A 492 9.29 4.33 -33.65
C LEU A 492 10.43 4.75 -32.70
N PRO A 493 10.18 5.08 -31.42
CA PRO A 493 11.26 5.44 -30.49
C PRO A 493 12.21 4.28 -30.15
N SER A 494 11.79 3.03 -30.38
CA SER A 494 12.64 1.85 -30.16
C SER A 494 13.65 1.62 -31.30
N ILE A 495 13.39 2.21 -32.48
CA ILE A 495 14.22 2.02 -33.68
C ILE A 495 15.53 2.79 -33.52
N LYS A 496 16.65 2.07 -33.62
CA LYS A 496 18.01 2.63 -33.47
C LYS A 496 18.92 2.09 -34.54
N ALA A 497 19.91 2.88 -34.97
CA ALA A 497 20.96 2.39 -35.84
C ALA A 497 21.65 1.17 -35.20
N LEU A 498 22.04 0.20 -36.02
CA LEU A 498 22.87 -0.90 -35.57
C LEU A 498 24.32 -0.40 -35.42
N ASP A 499 24.93 -0.64 -34.25
CA ASP A 499 26.30 -0.20 -33.90
C ASP A 499 27.41 -0.88 -34.72
#